data_AF-A0A0C2GBD2-F1
#
_entry.id   AF-A0A0C2GBD2-F1
#
_cell.length_a   1.000
_cell.length_b   1.000
_cell.length_c   1.000
_cell.angle_alpha   90.00
_cell.angle_beta   90.00
_cell.angle_gamma   90.00
#
_symmetry.space_group_name_H-M   'P 1'
#
loop_
_entity.id
_entity.type
_entity.pdbx_description
1 polymer ?
#
loop_
_entity_poly.entity_id
_entity_poly.type
_entity_poly.pdbx_seq_one_letter_code
_entity_poly.pdbx_strand_id
1 'polypeptide(L)'
;MSNPHDDLRIAFRYAAKPQMNSSIGDKNRYDLGKPLDDSEFSSQRLKYDGAYSYESLYRFIANLCRSDRHSKTRGPTKNLLRIVIGHLGSPFWTDSAEFSTFLVRLRPLLRNAHVVVFATAASETMYEQLSDELFATADLYLQLVAISEEEQKKLSSLDKYHGYLRILRLPRLTSVGTHNPPADLVFTQKRNSFDVSILHLPPALGDEPQNAKAPCNVDF
;
A
#
# COMPACT_ATOMS: atom_id res chain seq x y z
N MET A 1 -22.04 -33.11 33.76
CA MET A 1 -22.23 -33.54 32.36
C MET A 1 -22.82 -32.36 31.61
N SER A 2 -21.99 -31.60 30.91
CA SER A 2 -22.39 -30.44 30.11
C SER A 2 -23.12 -30.93 28.86
N ASN A 3 -24.31 -30.38 28.62
CA ASN A 3 -25.20 -30.79 27.55
C ASN A 3 -24.61 -30.30 26.20
N PRO A 4 -24.29 -31.18 25.23
CA PRO A 4 -23.64 -30.79 23.96
C PRO A 4 -24.49 -29.87 23.06
N HIS A 5 -25.74 -29.62 23.44
CA HIS A 5 -26.66 -28.73 22.74
C HIS A 5 -26.40 -27.24 22.94
N ASP A 6 -25.68 -26.84 24.00
CA ASP A 6 -25.37 -25.41 24.23
C ASP A 6 -24.17 -24.92 23.41
N ASP A 7 -23.28 -25.82 23.00
CA ASP A 7 -22.02 -25.47 22.32
C ASP A 7 -22.24 -25.02 20.86
N LEU A 8 -23.33 -25.49 20.23
CA LEU A 8 -23.67 -25.15 18.85
C LEU A 8 -24.49 -23.85 18.72
N ARG A 9 -25.02 -23.29 19.81
CA ARG A 9 -25.83 -22.05 19.77
C ARG A 9 -25.02 -20.83 19.34
N ILE A 10 -23.71 -20.84 19.60
CA ILE A 10 -22.81 -19.74 19.25
C ILE A 10 -22.60 -19.70 17.73
N ALA A 11 -22.35 -20.85 17.08
CA ALA A 11 -22.14 -20.94 15.63
C ALA A 11 -23.37 -20.47 14.83
N PHE A 12 -24.59 -20.80 15.28
CA PHE A 12 -25.82 -20.38 14.61
C PHE A 12 -26.08 -18.87 14.68
N ARG A 13 -25.58 -18.16 15.70
CA ARG A 13 -25.75 -16.69 15.83
C ARG A 13 -24.94 -15.90 14.82
N TYR A 14 -23.84 -16.46 14.30
CA TYR A 14 -22.98 -15.78 13.31
C TYR A 14 -23.32 -16.15 11.86
N ALA A 15 -24.06 -17.24 11.63
CA ALA A 15 -24.47 -17.66 10.28
C ALA A 15 -25.36 -16.63 9.56
N ALA A 16 -26.12 -15.83 10.31
CA ALA A 16 -27.00 -14.79 9.79
C ALA A 16 -26.36 -13.41 9.71
N LYS A 17 -25.11 -13.22 10.17
CA LYS A 17 -24.44 -11.92 10.01
C LYS A 17 -23.97 -11.78 8.57
N PRO A 18 -24.28 -10.66 7.88
CA PRO A 18 -23.79 -10.44 6.54
C PRO A 18 -22.25 -10.45 6.58
N GLN A 19 -21.64 -11.42 5.90
CA GLN A 19 -20.21 -11.41 5.67
C GLN A 19 -19.93 -10.28 4.69
N MET A 20 -19.34 -9.18 5.20
CA MET A 20 -18.92 -8.09 4.35
C MET A 20 -17.74 -8.56 3.51
N ASN A 21 -17.99 -8.89 2.25
CA ASN A 21 -16.91 -9.11 1.30
C ASN A 21 -16.23 -7.76 1.04
N SER A 22 -15.05 -7.57 1.64
CA SER A 22 -14.26 -6.34 1.51
C SER A 22 -13.39 -6.33 0.25
N SER A 23 -13.62 -7.24 -0.71
CA SER A 23 -12.85 -7.32 -1.95
C SER A 23 -13.12 -6.09 -2.83
N ILE A 24 -12.11 -5.22 -2.96
CA ILE A 24 -12.11 -4.11 -3.91
C ILE A 24 -11.67 -4.63 -5.29
N GLY A 25 -12.57 -4.56 -6.28
CA GLY A 25 -12.25 -4.57 -7.71
C GLY A 25 -11.99 -5.93 -8.36
N ASP A 26 -13.05 -6.68 -8.71
CA ASP A 26 -12.92 -7.96 -9.43
C ASP A 26 -12.51 -7.81 -10.91
N LYS A 27 -12.67 -6.62 -11.51
CA LYS A 27 -12.53 -6.45 -12.97
C LYS A 27 -11.07 -6.48 -13.48
N ASN A 28 -10.07 -6.30 -12.62
CA ASN A 28 -8.65 -6.23 -13.00
C ASN A 28 -7.76 -7.08 -12.08
N ARG A 29 -8.20 -8.29 -11.70
CA ARG A 29 -7.40 -9.19 -10.86
C ARG A 29 -6.31 -9.87 -11.68
N TYR A 30 -5.06 -9.45 -11.48
CA TYR A 30 -3.91 -10.09 -12.10
C TYR A 30 -3.58 -11.42 -11.42
N ASP A 31 -3.26 -12.44 -12.22
CA ASP A 31 -2.70 -13.70 -11.73
C ASP A 31 -1.18 -13.56 -11.63
N LEU A 32 -0.66 -13.38 -10.41
CA LEU A 32 0.77 -13.20 -10.18
C LEU A 32 1.60 -14.45 -10.51
N GLY A 33 0.97 -15.61 -10.69
CA GLY A 33 1.62 -16.85 -11.10
C GLY A 33 1.81 -16.98 -12.60
N LYS A 34 1.23 -16.06 -13.39
CA LYS A 34 1.32 -16.04 -14.85
C LYS A 34 2.07 -14.80 -15.31
N PRO A 35 3.28 -14.93 -15.86
CA PRO A 35 3.98 -13.78 -16.41
C PRO A 35 3.17 -13.19 -17.58
N LEU A 36 3.19 -11.87 -17.69
CA LEU A 36 2.67 -11.18 -18.87
C LEU A 36 3.62 -11.40 -20.06
N ASP A 37 3.07 -11.50 -21.27
CA ASP A 37 3.90 -11.50 -22.47
C ASP A 37 4.52 -10.11 -22.65
N ASP A 38 5.85 -10.05 -22.62
CA ASP A 38 6.59 -8.81 -22.75
C ASP A 38 6.45 -8.18 -24.14
N SER A 39 6.13 -8.98 -25.16
CA SER A 39 5.98 -8.51 -26.55
C SER A 39 4.87 -7.45 -26.68
N GLU A 40 3.76 -7.66 -25.96
CA GLU A 40 2.57 -6.80 -25.98
C GLU A 40 2.84 -5.38 -25.44
N PHE A 41 3.83 -5.24 -24.56
CA PHE A 41 4.12 -3.98 -23.86
C PHE A 41 5.43 -3.32 -24.29
N SER A 42 6.16 -3.93 -25.22
CA SER A 42 7.48 -3.47 -25.69
C SER A 42 7.50 -2.00 -26.12
N SER A 43 6.45 -1.53 -26.79
CA SER A 43 6.30 -0.13 -27.24
C SER A 43 5.93 0.87 -26.14
N GLN A 44 5.49 0.38 -24.97
CA GLN A 44 4.95 1.18 -23.87
C GLN A 44 5.88 1.17 -22.64
N ARG A 45 6.66 0.11 -22.46
CA ARG A 45 7.56 -0.07 -21.32
C ARG A 45 8.89 0.61 -21.61
N LEU A 46 9.19 1.63 -20.83
CA LEU A 46 10.50 2.29 -20.85
C LEU A 46 11.35 1.70 -19.72
N LYS A 47 12.54 1.18 -20.06
CA LYS A 47 13.52 0.70 -19.08
C LYS A 47 14.54 1.80 -18.82
N TYR A 48 14.93 1.97 -17.56
CA TYR A 48 16.07 2.78 -17.19
C TYR A 48 17.32 1.91 -17.20
N ASP A 49 18.29 2.27 -18.03
CA ASP A 49 19.57 1.57 -18.24
C ASP A 49 20.78 2.41 -17.82
N GLY A 50 20.54 3.56 -17.18
CA GLY A 50 21.58 4.43 -16.68
C GLY A 50 22.25 3.93 -15.39
N ALA A 51 23.24 4.69 -14.92
CA ALA A 51 23.90 4.41 -13.65
C ALA A 51 22.92 4.47 -12.47
N TYR A 52 23.17 3.68 -11.43
CA TYR A 52 22.43 3.74 -10.15
C TYR A 52 22.79 5.00 -9.36
N SER A 53 22.41 6.16 -9.90
CA SER A 53 22.61 7.50 -9.36
C SER A 53 21.30 8.26 -9.39
N TYR A 54 20.98 8.94 -8.30
CA TYR A 54 19.82 9.80 -8.17
C TYR A 54 19.84 10.95 -9.16
N GLU A 55 21.00 11.57 -9.41
CA GLU A 55 21.11 12.63 -10.43
C GLU A 55 20.83 12.08 -11.83
N SER A 56 21.37 10.90 -12.15
CA SER A 56 21.16 10.26 -13.45
C SER A 56 19.70 9.86 -13.65
N LEU A 57 19.07 9.30 -12.62
CA LEU A 57 17.64 8.97 -12.62
C LEU A 57 16.78 10.23 -12.75
N TYR A 58 17.10 11.29 -12.00
CA TYR A 58 16.37 12.55 -12.05
C TYR A 58 16.37 13.13 -13.46
N ARG A 59 17.54 13.19 -14.12
CA ARG A 59 17.64 13.69 -15.50
C ARG A 59 16.78 12.88 -16.46
N PHE A 60 16.81 11.56 -16.33
CA PHE A 60 15.98 10.68 -17.15
C PHE A 60 14.48 10.95 -16.95
N ILE A 61 14.01 10.98 -15.70
CA ILE A 61 12.61 11.30 -15.37
C ILE A 61 12.24 12.70 -15.87
N ALA A 62 13.14 13.67 -15.73
CA ALA A 62 12.90 15.04 -16.17
C ALA A 62 12.75 15.15 -17.69
N ASN A 63 13.52 14.39 -18.46
CA ASN A 63 13.38 14.32 -19.91
C ASN A 63 12.04 13.69 -20.31
N LEU A 64 11.64 12.61 -19.64
CA LEU A 64 10.32 11.99 -19.88
C LEU A 64 9.17 12.95 -19.56
N CYS A 65 9.21 13.64 -18.42
CA CYS A 65 8.17 14.56 -17.99
C CYS A 65 8.05 15.79 -18.90
N ARG A 66 9.15 16.23 -19.53
CA ARG A 66 9.18 17.37 -20.46
C ARG A 66 8.77 17.02 -21.88
N SER A 67 8.71 15.73 -22.21
CA SER A 67 8.24 15.28 -23.53
C SER A 67 6.78 15.69 -23.76
N ASP A 68 6.43 15.95 -25.01
CA ASP A 68 5.07 16.38 -25.39
C ASP A 68 4.00 15.34 -25.04
N ARG A 69 4.37 14.07 -24.90
CA ARG A 69 3.45 12.98 -24.55
C ARG A 69 2.94 13.04 -23.10
N HIS A 70 3.75 13.61 -22.20
CA HIS A 70 3.52 13.55 -20.75
C HIS A 70 3.39 14.93 -20.10
N SER A 71 3.85 15.99 -20.76
CA SER A 71 3.70 17.35 -20.27
C SER A 71 2.23 17.75 -20.12
N LYS A 72 1.90 18.53 -19.10
CA LYS A 72 0.55 19.10 -18.95
C LYS A 72 0.28 20.27 -19.90
N THR A 73 1.33 20.92 -20.40
CA THR A 73 1.24 22.17 -21.17
C THR A 73 1.60 22.01 -22.64
N ARG A 74 2.08 20.83 -23.04
CA ARG A 74 2.57 20.55 -24.39
C ARG A 74 1.95 19.28 -24.94
N GLY A 75 1.92 19.17 -26.27
CA GLY A 75 1.50 17.99 -27.00
C GLY A 75 -0.01 17.88 -27.26
N PRO A 76 -0.39 17.28 -28.40
CA PRO A 76 -1.80 17.09 -28.77
C PRO A 76 -2.43 15.88 -28.06
N THR A 77 -1.64 14.94 -27.55
CA THR A 77 -2.09 13.70 -26.93
C THR A 77 -1.52 13.56 -25.51
N LYS A 78 -2.39 13.24 -24.55
CA LYS A 78 -2.02 13.13 -23.14
C LYS A 78 -1.95 11.65 -22.75
N ASN A 79 -0.77 11.16 -22.40
CA ASN A 79 -0.59 9.81 -21.88
C ASN A 79 -0.09 9.85 -20.43
N LEU A 80 -0.65 8.98 -19.60
CA LEU A 80 -0.23 8.81 -18.22
C LEU A 80 1.11 8.06 -18.15
N LEU A 81 2.13 8.70 -17.60
CA LEU A 81 3.41 8.07 -17.28
C LEU A 81 3.31 7.40 -15.89
N ARG A 82 3.52 6.09 -15.82
CA ARG A 82 3.59 5.33 -14.57
C ARG A 82 5.03 4.93 -14.33
N ILE A 83 5.70 5.56 -13.38
CA ILE A 83 7.09 5.30 -13.05
C ILE A 83 7.12 4.37 -11.83
N VAL A 84 7.86 3.27 -11.93
CA VAL A 84 8.15 2.37 -10.82
C VAL A 84 9.62 2.47 -10.49
N ILE A 85 9.95 2.83 -9.24
CA ILE A 85 11.33 2.94 -8.75
C ILE A 85 11.53 1.91 -7.64
N GLY A 86 12.36 0.91 -7.90
CA GLY A 86 12.70 -0.11 -6.89
C GLY A 86 13.86 0.33 -6.00
N HIS A 87 13.87 -0.17 -4.77
CA HIS A 87 15.02 -0.09 -3.85
C HIS A 87 15.51 1.34 -3.57
N LEU A 88 14.58 2.29 -3.50
CA LEU A 88 14.87 3.68 -3.19
C LEU A 88 15.51 3.80 -1.80
N GLY A 89 16.57 4.59 -1.67
CA GLY A 89 17.31 4.76 -0.41
C GLY A 89 18.24 3.60 -0.02
N SER A 90 18.36 2.57 -0.85
CA SER A 90 19.26 1.44 -0.58
C SER A 90 20.75 1.82 -0.74
N PRO A 91 21.67 1.01 -0.21
CA PRO A 91 23.11 1.22 -0.41
C PRO A 91 23.60 1.06 -1.87
N PHE A 92 22.75 0.62 -2.81
CA PHE A 92 23.14 0.45 -4.21
C PHE A 92 23.27 1.77 -4.99
N TRP A 93 22.73 2.87 -4.45
CA TRP A 93 22.82 4.19 -5.08
C TRP A 93 24.19 4.82 -4.82
N THR A 94 24.90 5.16 -5.89
CA THR A 94 26.29 5.64 -5.85
C THR A 94 26.42 7.04 -5.24
N ASP A 95 25.37 7.83 -5.29
CA ASP A 95 25.29 9.22 -4.84
C ASP A 95 24.26 9.37 -3.71
N SER A 96 24.33 8.51 -2.69
CA SER A 96 23.39 8.51 -1.56
C SER A 96 23.21 9.87 -0.87
N ALA A 97 24.24 10.72 -0.88
CA ALA A 97 24.18 12.10 -0.38
C ALA A 97 23.20 13.00 -1.16
N GLU A 98 22.88 12.67 -2.41
CA GLU A 98 21.93 13.41 -3.26
C GLU A 98 20.47 13.00 -3.05
N PHE A 99 20.19 12.08 -2.13
CA PHE A 99 18.85 11.56 -1.90
C PHE A 99 17.83 12.65 -1.58
N SER A 100 18.12 13.50 -0.61
CA SER A 100 17.23 14.59 -0.19
C SER A 100 17.00 15.57 -1.34
N THR A 101 18.07 15.94 -2.04
CA THR A 101 18.03 16.80 -3.23
C THR A 101 17.15 16.21 -4.32
N PHE A 102 17.27 14.91 -4.57
CA PHE A 102 16.45 14.17 -5.52
C PHE A 102 14.96 14.23 -5.16
N LEU A 103 14.59 13.92 -3.92
CA LEU A 103 13.19 13.94 -3.47
C LEU A 103 12.57 15.34 -3.60
N VAL A 104 13.30 16.37 -3.18
CA VAL A 104 12.84 17.76 -3.23
C VAL A 104 12.66 18.23 -4.68
N ARG A 105 13.55 17.86 -5.60
CA ARG A 105 13.46 18.22 -7.02
C ARG A 105 12.42 17.42 -7.78
N LEU A 106 12.21 16.16 -7.41
CA LEU A 106 11.25 15.28 -8.07
C LEU A 106 9.83 15.83 -7.97
N ARG A 107 9.41 16.29 -6.79
CA ARG A 107 8.04 16.74 -6.55
C ARG A 107 7.55 17.88 -7.48
N PRO A 108 8.23 19.03 -7.61
CA PRO A 108 7.80 20.09 -8.52
C PRO A 108 7.86 19.67 -10.00
N LEU A 109 8.78 18.77 -10.36
CA LEU A 109 8.85 18.21 -11.71
C LEU A 109 7.57 17.43 -12.05
N LEU A 110 7.16 16.51 -11.16
CA LEU A 110 5.97 15.67 -11.37
C LEU A 110 4.67 16.48 -11.45
N ARG A 111 4.58 17.62 -10.72
CA ARG A 111 3.38 18.49 -10.75
C ARG A 111 3.05 19.02 -12.13
N ASN A 112 4.02 19.12 -13.03
CA ASN A 112 3.85 19.68 -14.37
C ASN A 112 3.67 18.59 -15.46
N ALA A 113 3.54 17.32 -15.08
CA ALA A 113 3.35 16.20 -15.99
C ALA A 113 2.15 15.31 -15.60
N HIS A 114 1.60 14.58 -16.57
CA HIS A 114 0.64 13.50 -16.34
C HIS A 114 1.39 12.24 -15.89
N VAL A 115 1.79 12.22 -14.62
CA VAL A 115 2.69 11.19 -14.07
C VAL A 115 2.25 10.71 -12.70
N VAL A 116 2.47 9.44 -12.42
CA VAL A 116 2.39 8.82 -11.10
C VAL A 116 3.70 8.08 -10.85
N VAL A 117 4.27 8.24 -9.65
CA VAL A 117 5.47 7.53 -9.22
C VAL A 117 5.10 6.58 -8.09
N PHE A 118 5.44 5.30 -8.27
CA PHE A 118 5.37 4.28 -7.24
C PHE A 118 6.81 3.86 -6.91
N ALA A 119 7.23 4.12 -5.67
CA ALA A 119 8.57 3.77 -5.22
C ALA A 119 8.50 2.74 -4.09
N THR A 120 9.45 1.80 -4.08
CA THR A 120 9.62 0.84 -2.98
C THR A 120 10.97 1.06 -2.32
N ALA A 121 11.00 0.94 -1.00
CA ALA A 121 12.20 0.99 -0.17
C ALA A 121 12.17 -0.19 0.80
N ALA A 122 13.34 -0.72 1.16
CA ALA A 122 13.46 -1.78 2.14
C ALA A 122 13.73 -1.15 3.51
N SER A 123 12.74 -1.16 4.40
CA SER A 123 12.85 -0.53 5.72
C SER A 123 13.95 -1.13 6.60
N GLU A 124 14.30 -2.40 6.39
CA GLU A 124 15.32 -3.10 7.18
C GLU A 124 16.75 -2.63 6.87
N THR A 125 17.01 -2.17 5.65
CA THR A 125 18.36 -1.79 5.19
C THR A 125 18.51 -0.29 4.94
N MET A 126 17.43 0.46 5.03
CA MET A 126 17.42 1.90 4.85
C MET A 126 17.81 2.61 6.15
N TYR A 127 18.63 3.65 6.06
CA TYR A 127 18.91 4.53 7.19
C TYR A 127 17.65 5.27 7.63
N GLU A 128 17.45 5.39 8.94
CA GLU A 128 16.27 6.04 9.55
C GLU A 128 16.05 7.46 8.99
N GLN A 129 17.12 8.25 8.89
CA GLN A 129 17.04 9.60 8.30
C GLN A 129 16.43 9.61 6.90
N LEU A 130 16.83 8.67 6.03
CA LEU A 130 16.31 8.61 4.67
C LEU A 130 14.84 8.17 4.66
N SER A 131 14.46 7.25 5.57
CA SER A 131 13.06 6.85 5.76
C SER A 131 12.18 8.03 6.17
N ASP A 132 12.65 8.87 7.10
CA ASP A 132 11.94 10.07 7.53
C ASP A 132 11.78 11.09 6.39
N GLU A 133 12.83 11.27 5.58
CA GLU A 133 12.78 12.13 4.40
C GLU A 133 11.77 11.61 3.36
N LEU A 134 11.68 10.30 3.13
CA LEU A 134 10.64 9.71 2.28
C LEU A 134 9.25 9.95 2.86
N PHE A 135 9.05 9.69 4.15
CA PHE A 135 7.77 9.90 4.82
C PHE A 135 7.31 11.37 4.71
N ALA A 136 8.23 12.32 4.91
CA ALA A 136 7.95 13.74 4.83
C ALA A 136 7.57 14.19 3.41
N THR A 137 8.22 13.64 2.39
CA THR A 137 8.08 14.09 0.98
C THR A 137 6.97 13.37 0.21
N ALA A 138 6.65 12.12 0.56
CA ALA A 138 5.66 11.30 -0.15
C ALA A 138 4.24 11.87 -0.06
N ASP A 139 3.44 11.68 -1.11
CA ASP A 139 2.00 12.01 -1.08
C ASP A 139 1.18 10.88 -0.43
N LEU A 140 1.61 9.63 -0.60
CA LEU A 140 1.08 8.39 0.00
C LEU A 140 2.25 7.60 0.57
N TYR A 141 2.14 7.12 1.81
CA TYR A 141 3.16 6.28 2.44
C TYR A 141 2.51 5.05 3.07
N LEU A 142 2.86 3.88 2.53
CA LEU A 142 2.38 2.58 2.97
C LEU A 142 3.56 1.78 3.51
N GLN A 143 3.35 1.03 4.59
CA GLN A 143 4.35 0.15 5.16
C GLN A 143 3.81 -1.28 5.24
N LEU A 144 4.57 -2.24 4.73
CA LEU A 144 4.33 -3.66 4.95
C LEU A 144 5.18 -4.10 6.13
N VAL A 145 4.57 -4.74 7.12
CA VAL A 145 5.26 -5.24 8.33
C VAL A 145 4.97 -6.73 8.45
N ALA A 146 5.99 -7.58 8.36
CA ALA A 146 5.82 -9.02 8.57
C ALA A 146 5.41 -9.30 10.03
N ILE A 147 4.53 -10.27 10.25
CA ILE A 147 4.18 -10.72 11.60
C ILE A 147 5.33 -11.59 12.11
N SER A 148 5.83 -11.30 13.31
CA SER A 148 6.87 -12.11 13.95
C SER A 148 6.33 -13.46 14.44
N GLU A 149 7.22 -14.45 14.59
CA GLU A 149 6.84 -15.74 15.18
C GLU A 149 6.30 -15.60 16.62
N GLU A 150 6.79 -14.60 17.36
CA GLU A 150 6.31 -14.30 18.71
C GLU A 150 4.87 -13.78 18.71
N GLU A 151 4.52 -12.91 17.77
CA GLU A 151 3.16 -12.41 17.60
C GLU A 151 2.19 -13.52 17.16
N GLN A 152 2.62 -14.40 16.24
CA GLN A 152 1.83 -15.57 15.84
C GLN A 152 1.51 -16.47 17.05
N LYS A 153 2.51 -16.76 17.89
CA LYS A 153 2.32 -17.57 19.12
C LYS A 153 1.35 -16.94 20.12
N LYS A 154 1.31 -15.61 20.20
CA LYS A 154 0.41 -14.89 21.13
C LYS A 154 -1.03 -14.87 20.63
N LEU A 155 -1.24 -14.87 19.31
CA LEU A 155 -2.55 -14.68 18.71
C LEU A 155 -2.76 -15.67 17.56
N SER A 156 -3.30 -16.85 17.85
CA SER A 156 -3.53 -17.93 16.87
C SER A 156 -4.38 -17.51 15.65
N SER A 157 -5.17 -16.44 15.76
CA SER A 157 -5.91 -15.88 14.63
C SER A 157 -5.04 -15.25 13.55
N LEU A 158 -3.74 -15.02 13.82
CA LEU A 158 -2.79 -14.40 12.88
C LEU A 158 -2.13 -15.38 11.91
N ASP A 159 -2.19 -16.70 12.14
CA ASP A 159 -1.49 -17.72 11.34
C ASP A 159 -1.84 -17.70 9.84
N LYS A 160 -2.98 -17.13 9.48
CA LYS A 160 -3.45 -17.00 8.09
C LYS A 160 -2.94 -15.76 7.35
N TYR A 161 -2.26 -14.86 8.04
CA TYR A 161 -1.75 -13.60 7.50
C TYR A 161 -0.23 -13.57 7.50
N HIS A 162 0.36 -12.91 6.50
CA HIS A 162 1.82 -12.77 6.41
C HIS A 162 2.33 -11.49 7.07
N GLY A 163 1.47 -10.48 7.19
CA GLY A 163 1.88 -9.17 7.67
C GLY A 163 0.73 -8.17 7.81
N TYR A 164 1.06 -7.02 8.38
CA TYR A 164 0.22 -5.84 8.42
C TYR A 164 0.51 -4.91 7.24
N LEU A 165 -0.52 -4.28 6.70
CA LEU A 165 -0.40 -3.15 5.78
C LEU A 165 -0.75 -1.87 6.56
N ARG A 166 0.23 -1.06 6.91
CA ARG A 166 -0.01 0.20 7.60
C ARG A 166 -0.15 1.33 6.59
N ILE A 167 -1.27 2.06 6.67
CA ILE A 167 -1.47 3.31 5.95
C ILE A 167 -0.97 4.44 6.86
N LEU A 168 0.26 4.89 6.64
CA LEU A 168 0.87 5.93 7.47
C LEU A 168 0.55 7.34 6.95
N ARG A 169 0.30 7.48 5.64
CA ARG A 169 -0.08 8.75 5.03
C ARG A 169 -0.94 8.53 3.80
N LEU A 170 -2.07 9.23 3.72
CA LEU A 170 -2.95 9.25 2.54
C LEU A 170 -2.78 10.56 1.75
N PRO A 171 -3.00 10.55 0.42
CA PRO A 171 -3.09 11.77 -0.36
C PRO A 171 -4.15 12.70 0.23
N ARG A 172 -3.76 13.95 0.49
CA ARG A 172 -4.69 15.01 0.91
C ARG A 172 -5.44 15.53 -0.30
N LEU A 173 -6.34 14.71 -0.83
CA LEU A 173 -7.26 15.09 -1.90
C LEU A 173 -8.36 15.96 -1.27
N THR A 174 -8.33 17.26 -1.58
CA THR A 174 -9.41 18.23 -1.35
C THR A 174 -9.93 18.46 0.09
N SER A 175 -9.28 17.92 1.12
CA SER A 175 -9.64 18.16 2.53
C SER A 175 -8.41 18.55 3.36
N VAL A 176 -8.61 19.45 4.33
CA VAL A 176 -7.60 19.85 5.33
C VAL A 176 -7.22 18.67 6.24
N GLY A 177 -8.12 17.69 6.40
CA GLY A 177 -7.89 16.46 7.15
C GLY A 177 -8.27 15.21 6.37
N THR A 178 -7.41 14.19 6.41
CA THR A 178 -7.74 12.84 5.96
C THR A 178 -8.26 12.06 7.17
N HIS A 179 -9.54 11.66 7.17
CA HIS A 179 -10.01 10.63 8.09
C HIS A 179 -9.34 9.31 7.68
N ASN A 180 -8.33 8.87 8.43
CA ASN A 180 -7.75 7.55 8.26
C ASN A 180 -8.66 6.58 9.03
N PRO A 181 -9.44 5.71 8.36
CA PRO A 181 -10.28 4.76 9.06
C PRO A 181 -9.40 3.90 9.99
N PRO A 182 -9.78 3.71 11.27
CA PRO A 182 -9.04 2.86 12.19
C PRO A 182 -9.32 1.39 11.84
N ALA A 183 -8.76 0.94 10.72
CA ALA A 183 -8.81 -0.44 10.30
C ALA A 183 -7.40 -1.00 10.34
N ASP A 184 -7.19 -2.01 11.18
CA ASP A 184 -5.99 -2.83 11.12
C ASP A 184 -6.04 -3.64 9.84
N LEU A 185 -5.20 -3.30 8.87
CA LEU A 185 -5.14 -4.03 7.60
C LEU A 185 -4.04 -5.09 7.67
N VAL A 186 -4.36 -6.26 7.17
CA VAL A 186 -3.45 -7.40 7.04
C VAL A 186 -3.36 -7.84 5.60
N PHE A 187 -2.19 -8.34 5.20
CA PHE A 187 -1.98 -8.88 3.87
C PHE A 187 -1.67 -10.37 3.90
N THR A 188 -2.10 -11.05 2.84
CA THR A 188 -1.74 -12.43 2.55
C THR A 188 -1.17 -12.50 1.14
N GLN A 189 0.06 -13.01 1.03
CA GLN A 189 0.67 -13.33 -0.25
C GLN A 189 0.43 -14.81 -0.58
N LYS A 190 -0.28 -15.06 -1.67
CA LYS A 190 -0.48 -16.39 -2.25
C LYS A 190 0.32 -16.49 -3.55
N ARG A 191 0.43 -17.70 -4.10
CA ARG A 191 1.13 -17.95 -5.37
C ARG A 191 0.66 -17.02 -6.52
N ASN A 192 -0.64 -16.74 -6.59
CA ASN A 192 -1.25 -16.01 -7.70
C ASN A 192 -1.86 -14.66 -7.31
N SER A 193 -1.77 -14.26 -6.05
CA SER A 193 -2.47 -13.06 -5.57
C SER A 193 -1.84 -12.45 -4.32
N PHE A 194 -2.01 -11.14 -4.19
CA PHE A 194 -1.71 -10.37 -2.99
C PHE A 194 -3.03 -9.79 -2.50
N ASP A 195 -3.52 -10.29 -1.37
CA ASP A 195 -4.82 -9.91 -0.82
C ASP A 195 -4.61 -9.02 0.41
N VAL A 196 -5.40 -7.94 0.53
CA VAL A 196 -5.45 -7.06 1.69
C VAL A 196 -6.85 -7.14 2.29
N SER A 197 -6.95 -7.30 3.60
CA SER A 197 -8.22 -7.41 4.32
C SER A 197 -8.16 -6.75 5.69
N ILE A 198 -9.31 -6.49 6.28
CA ILE A 198 -9.42 -5.98 7.65
C ILE A 198 -9.14 -7.14 8.62
N LEU A 199 -8.28 -6.89 9.61
CA LEU A 199 -8.03 -7.80 10.71
C LEU A 199 -9.24 -7.82 11.65
N HIS A 200 -9.97 -8.92 11.60
CA HIS A 200 -11.00 -9.20 12.59
C HIS A 200 -10.39 -9.99 13.74
N LEU A 201 -10.27 -9.34 14.90
CA LEU A 201 -9.98 -10.04 16.15
C LEU A 201 -11.17 -10.94 16.50
N PRO A 202 -10.93 -12.14 17.05
CA PRO A 202 -12.01 -12.96 17.59
C PRO A 202 -12.76 -12.15 18.66
N PRO A 203 -14.09 -12.24 18.73
CA PRO A 203 -14.85 -11.56 19.78
C PRO A 203 -14.31 -11.98 21.14
N ALA A 204 -14.09 -11.02 22.04
CA ALA A 204 -13.63 -11.30 23.38
C ALA A 204 -14.63 -12.25 24.06
N LEU A 205 -14.13 -13.41 24.51
CA LEU A 205 -14.89 -14.34 25.33
C LEU A 205 -15.05 -13.69 26.71
N GLY A 206 -16.11 -12.89 26.91
CA GLY A 206 -16.33 -12.21 28.19
C GLY A 206 -17.49 -11.23 28.26
N ASP A 207 -18.01 -10.75 27.12
CA ASP A 207 -19.22 -9.92 27.14
C ASP A 207 -20.45 -10.82 27.27
N GLU A 208 -20.78 -11.20 28.50
CA GLU A 208 -22.16 -11.55 28.81
C GLU A 208 -23.06 -10.38 28.40
N PRO A 209 -24.24 -10.64 27.78
CA PRO A 209 -25.12 -9.60 27.27
C PRO A 209 -25.80 -8.85 28.43
N GLN A 210 -25.07 -8.03 29.15
CA GLN A 210 -25.65 -7.06 30.07
C GLN A 210 -25.93 -5.77 29.29
N ASN A 211 -27.17 -5.69 28.82
CA ASN A 211 -27.85 -4.49 28.37
C ASN A 211 -27.17 -3.75 27.22
N ALA A 212 -27.58 -4.11 26.00
CA ALA A 212 -27.55 -3.23 24.84
C ALA A 212 -28.30 -1.92 25.18
N LYS A 213 -27.60 -0.93 25.74
CA LYS A 213 -28.03 0.45 25.64
C LYS A 213 -27.89 0.83 24.16
N ALA A 214 -28.98 1.33 23.60
CA ALA A 214 -29.08 1.79 22.23
C ALA A 214 -27.87 2.66 21.85
N PRO A 215 -27.39 2.58 20.59
CA PRO A 215 -26.32 3.46 20.15
C PRO A 215 -26.76 4.91 20.31
N CYS A 216 -25.98 5.69 21.04
CA CYS A 216 -26.16 7.13 21.10
C CYS A 216 -26.08 7.66 19.66
N ASN A 217 -27.18 8.25 19.17
CA ASN A 217 -27.14 9.12 18.02
C ASN A 217 -26.13 10.23 18.32
N VAL A 218 -25.07 10.29 17.51
CA VAL A 218 -24.28 11.51 17.40
C VAL A 218 -24.86 12.25 16.21
N ASP A 219 -25.70 13.24 16.49
CA ASP A 219 -26.10 14.23 15.50
C ASP A 219 -24.87 15.11 15.18
N PHE A 220 -24.71 15.44 13.89
CA PHE A 220 -23.61 16.24 13.35
C PHE A 220 -23.52 17.64 13.95
#